data_AF-A0A383CZG1-F1
#
_entry.id   AF-A0A383CZG1-F1
#
_cell.length_a   1.000
_cell.length_b   1.000
_cell.length_c   1.000
_cell.angle_alpha   90.00
_cell.angle_beta   90.00
_cell.angle_gamma   90.00
#
_symmetry.space_group_name_H-M   'P 1'
#
loop_
_entity.id
_entity.type
_entity.pdbx_description
1 polymer ?
#
loop_
_entity_poly.entity_id
_entity_poly.type
_entity_poly.pdbx_seq_one_letter_code
_entity_poly.pdbx_strand_id
1 'polypeptide(L)'
;EIEPERIQKSLSANKDQALESKLLATIVKNIPLEFSLSDMDLSSYSRKNVTEQLANLEFFTLIPRIPKYLDKPDPSFKKAMGSQNQNIISIRNSNHLDSLINTLNSSPAFAFALNEVKISKNSTQLTGIAFDSGKNSTWYLPLTDSSSIINNELLERLKLIFESPQTAKLVHDSNHISTLMYKYGIQIKNISFDSMIAAHLCGKKTTDLESLSIAYLSKEFNITNPPQDILNDQSLSD
;
A
#
# COMPACT_ATOMS: atom_id res chain seq x y z
N GLU A 1 8.76 -63.82 -8.24
CA GLU A 1 7.73 -64.41 -9.11
C GLU A 1 6.54 -63.46 -9.14
N ILE A 2 5.83 -63.30 -10.27
CA ILE A 2 4.68 -62.37 -10.35
C ILE A 2 3.42 -63.18 -10.06
N GLU A 3 2.90 -63.06 -8.84
CA GLU A 3 1.81 -63.91 -8.29
C GLU A 3 0.49 -63.87 -9.11
N PRO A 4 0.03 -62.74 -9.68
CA PRO A 4 -1.24 -62.73 -10.41
C PRO A 4 -1.10 -63.17 -11.89
N GLU A 5 -1.75 -64.27 -12.27
CA GLU A 5 -1.71 -64.82 -13.64
C GLU A 5 -2.10 -63.81 -14.73
N ARG A 6 -3.05 -62.92 -14.45
CA ARG A 6 -3.51 -61.88 -15.41
C ARG A 6 -2.38 -60.90 -15.75
N ILE A 7 -1.60 -60.50 -14.75
CA ILE A 7 -0.49 -59.57 -14.91
C ILE A 7 0.67 -60.27 -15.62
N GLN A 8 0.92 -61.54 -15.28
CA GLN A 8 1.92 -62.36 -15.93
C GLN A 8 1.65 -62.52 -17.43
N LYS A 9 0.39 -62.83 -17.82
CA LYS A 9 -0.02 -62.93 -19.24
C LYS A 9 0.13 -61.59 -19.98
N SER A 10 -0.27 -60.48 -19.35
CA SER A 10 -0.17 -59.14 -19.93
C SER A 10 1.29 -58.70 -20.15
N LEU A 11 2.17 -58.91 -19.15
CA LEU A 11 3.60 -58.60 -19.26
C LEU A 11 4.32 -59.51 -20.24
N SER A 12 3.89 -60.77 -20.37
CA SER A 12 4.45 -61.69 -21.36
C SER A 12 4.09 -61.26 -22.78
N ALA A 13 2.85 -60.81 -23.01
CA ALA A 13 2.38 -60.33 -24.31
C ALA A 13 2.99 -58.97 -24.73
N ASN A 14 3.34 -58.10 -23.77
CA ASN A 14 3.84 -56.74 -24.01
C ASN A 14 5.27 -56.52 -23.52
N LYS A 15 6.07 -57.59 -23.48
CA LYS A 15 7.41 -57.58 -22.88
C LYS A 15 8.31 -56.49 -23.48
N ASP A 16 8.35 -56.39 -24.81
CA ASP A 16 9.23 -55.43 -25.50
C ASP A 16 8.79 -54.00 -25.24
N GLN A 17 7.48 -53.74 -25.27
CA GLN A 17 6.90 -52.43 -24.93
C GLN A 17 7.19 -52.04 -23.47
N ALA A 18 7.18 -53.00 -22.53
CA ALA A 18 7.52 -52.75 -21.13
C ALA A 18 9.01 -52.40 -20.96
N LEU A 19 9.90 -53.05 -21.71
CA LEU A 19 11.33 -52.74 -21.72
C LEU A 19 11.62 -51.37 -22.33
N GLU A 20 10.97 -51.03 -23.43
CA GLU A 20 11.05 -49.72 -24.07
C GLU A 20 10.49 -48.61 -23.16
N SER A 21 9.33 -48.84 -22.54
CA SER A 21 8.75 -47.90 -21.59
C SER A 21 9.67 -47.66 -20.39
N LYS A 22 10.36 -48.71 -19.92
CA LYS A 22 11.39 -48.58 -18.88
C LYS A 22 12.56 -47.74 -19.37
N LEU A 23 13.05 -47.96 -20.59
CA LEU A 23 14.15 -47.17 -21.16
C LEU A 23 13.76 -45.68 -21.24
N LEU A 24 12.58 -45.38 -21.79
CA LEU A 24 12.08 -44.01 -21.96
C LEU A 24 11.82 -43.29 -20.62
N ALA A 25 11.32 -44.02 -19.62
CA ALA A 25 11.10 -43.48 -18.28
C ALA A 25 12.37 -43.43 -17.40
N THR A 26 13.50 -43.99 -17.88
CA THR A 26 14.74 -43.99 -17.10
C THR A 26 15.35 -42.59 -17.12
N ILE A 27 15.37 -41.96 -15.94
CA ILE A 27 16.02 -40.65 -15.75
C ILE A 27 17.52 -40.79 -16.03
N VAL A 28 18.02 -40.01 -16.99
CA VAL A 28 19.46 -39.87 -17.24
C VAL A 28 20.07 -39.05 -16.11
N LYS A 29 20.84 -39.69 -15.23
CA LYS A 29 21.47 -39.05 -14.06
C LYS A 29 22.85 -38.45 -14.33
N ASN A 30 23.44 -38.77 -15.49
CA ASN A 30 24.82 -38.40 -15.84
C ASN A 30 24.83 -37.32 -16.95
N ILE A 31 24.03 -36.28 -16.77
CA ILE A 31 24.00 -35.14 -17.70
C ILE A 31 25.16 -34.21 -17.34
N PRO A 32 26.00 -33.79 -18.30
CA PRO A 32 26.99 -32.75 -18.05
C PRO A 32 26.24 -31.43 -17.80
N LEU A 33 26.29 -30.94 -16.55
CA LEU A 33 25.73 -29.65 -16.17
C LEU A 33 26.86 -28.62 -16.07
N GLU A 34 26.60 -27.41 -16.57
CA GLU A 34 27.52 -26.27 -16.48
C GLU A 34 27.46 -25.57 -15.11
N PHE A 35 26.53 -25.97 -14.26
CA PHE A 35 26.31 -25.42 -12.93
C PHE A 35 26.29 -26.54 -11.88
N SER A 36 26.55 -26.15 -10.63
CA SER A 36 26.45 -26.99 -9.46
C SER A 36 25.12 -26.78 -8.73
N LEU A 37 24.70 -27.74 -7.91
CA LEU A 37 23.50 -27.58 -7.09
C LEU A 37 23.61 -26.40 -6.11
N SER A 38 24.81 -26.05 -5.67
CA SER A 38 25.05 -24.86 -4.83
C SER A 38 24.76 -23.55 -5.55
N ASP A 39 24.83 -23.51 -6.88
CA ASP A 39 24.50 -22.30 -7.65
C ASP A 39 22.98 -22.04 -7.72
N MET A 40 22.16 -23.03 -7.33
CA MET A 40 20.69 -22.97 -7.33
C MET A 40 20.11 -22.47 -6.01
N ASP A 41 20.97 -22.17 -5.02
CA ASP A 41 20.51 -21.57 -3.78
C ASP A 41 19.93 -20.18 -4.06
N LEU A 42 18.76 -19.93 -3.46
CA LEU A 42 18.12 -18.63 -3.60
C LEU A 42 18.95 -17.57 -2.87
N SER A 43 19.66 -16.77 -3.66
CA SER A 43 20.50 -15.68 -3.16
C SER A 43 19.69 -14.41 -2.89
N SER A 44 20.34 -13.42 -2.28
CA SER A 44 19.73 -12.11 -2.05
C SER A 44 19.47 -11.37 -3.35
N TYR A 45 18.44 -10.52 -3.36
CA TYR A 45 18.08 -9.72 -4.52
C TYR A 45 17.71 -8.29 -4.10
N SER A 46 17.62 -7.38 -5.06
CA SER A 46 17.02 -6.07 -4.85
C SER A 46 15.51 -6.19 -4.97
N ARG A 47 14.80 -6.11 -3.84
CA ARG A 47 13.34 -6.23 -3.85
C ARG A 47 12.70 -5.12 -4.69
N LYS A 48 13.29 -3.92 -4.70
CA LYS A 48 12.87 -2.81 -5.56
C LYS A 48 12.83 -3.22 -7.04
N ASN A 49 13.93 -3.76 -7.56
CA ASN A 49 14.02 -4.16 -8.98
C ASN A 49 12.99 -5.23 -9.32
N VAL A 50 12.81 -6.23 -8.44
CA VAL A 50 11.80 -7.28 -8.62
C VAL A 50 10.39 -6.68 -8.62
N THR A 51 10.11 -5.76 -7.69
CA THR A 51 8.80 -5.11 -7.56
C THR A 51 8.49 -4.27 -8.79
N GLU A 52 9.45 -3.48 -9.28
CA GLU A 52 9.30 -2.69 -10.51
C GLU A 52 9.04 -3.59 -11.73
N GLN A 53 9.78 -4.70 -11.87
CA GLN A 53 9.55 -5.64 -12.98
C GLN A 53 8.18 -6.33 -12.90
N LEU A 54 7.76 -6.78 -11.72
CA LEU A 54 6.43 -7.38 -11.54
C LEU A 54 5.32 -6.36 -11.74
N ALA A 55 5.50 -5.11 -11.32
CA ALA A 55 4.54 -4.03 -11.56
C ALA A 55 4.40 -3.74 -13.06
N ASN A 56 5.49 -3.71 -13.82
CA ASN A 56 5.48 -3.54 -15.28
C ASN A 56 4.75 -4.69 -16.00
N LEU A 57 4.77 -5.90 -15.44
CA LEU A 57 4.04 -7.07 -15.94
C LEU A 57 2.61 -7.19 -15.37
N GLU A 58 2.16 -6.19 -14.61
CA GLU A 58 0.86 -6.17 -13.93
C GLU A 58 0.64 -7.31 -12.92
N PHE A 59 1.72 -7.91 -12.40
CA PHE A 59 1.68 -8.98 -11.40
C PHE A 59 1.60 -8.44 -9.96
N PHE A 60 0.66 -7.54 -9.72
CA PHE A 60 0.53 -6.84 -8.43
C PHE A 60 0.24 -7.78 -7.25
N THR A 61 -0.44 -8.90 -7.48
CA THR A 61 -0.76 -9.88 -6.42
C THR A 61 0.45 -10.70 -5.95
N LEU A 62 1.52 -10.74 -6.75
CA LEU A 62 2.77 -11.43 -6.38
C LEU A 62 3.71 -10.52 -5.58
N ILE A 63 3.60 -9.20 -5.71
CA ILE A 63 4.45 -8.23 -5.01
C ILE A 63 4.43 -8.43 -3.48
N PRO A 64 3.27 -8.56 -2.81
CA PRO A 64 3.22 -8.79 -1.37
C PRO A 64 3.85 -10.12 -0.93
N ARG A 65 3.97 -11.10 -1.84
CA ARG A 65 4.50 -12.44 -1.56
C ARG A 65 6.03 -12.52 -1.66
N ILE A 66 6.70 -11.46 -2.10
CA ILE A 66 8.15 -11.43 -2.26
C ILE A 66 8.84 -11.48 -0.88
N PRO A 67 9.70 -12.48 -0.62
CA PRO A 67 10.40 -12.64 0.67
C PRO A 67 11.25 -11.44 1.10
N LYS A 68 10.80 -10.70 2.13
CA LYS A 68 11.51 -9.49 2.60
C LYS A 68 12.89 -9.76 3.23
N TYR A 69 13.12 -10.95 3.79
CA TYR A 69 14.38 -11.29 4.47
C TYR A 69 15.57 -11.51 3.53
N LEU A 70 15.34 -11.56 2.21
CA LEU A 70 16.37 -11.72 1.18
C LEU A 70 16.74 -10.39 0.50
N ASP A 71 16.13 -9.28 0.92
CA ASP A 71 16.42 -7.97 0.34
C ASP A 71 17.78 -7.47 0.81
N LYS A 72 18.77 -7.54 -0.08
CA LYS A 72 20.07 -6.89 0.10
C LYS A 72 20.33 -6.04 -1.14
N PRO A 73 20.06 -4.73 -1.08
CA PRO A 73 20.29 -3.87 -2.23
C PRO A 73 21.79 -3.86 -2.58
N ASP A 74 22.10 -4.07 -3.86
CA ASP A 74 23.44 -3.86 -4.40
C ASP A 74 23.84 -2.39 -4.19
N PRO A 75 24.93 -2.08 -3.45
CA PRO A 75 25.36 -0.71 -3.18
C PRO A 75 25.71 0.07 -4.46
N SER A 76 25.90 -0.60 -5.60
CA SER A 76 26.20 0.04 -6.89
C SER A 76 24.97 0.62 -7.61
N PHE A 77 23.75 0.23 -7.22
CA PHE A 77 22.49 0.75 -7.79
C PHE A 77 21.93 1.95 -7.02
N LYS A 78 22.76 2.98 -6.80
CA LYS A 78 22.27 4.32 -6.40
C LYS A 78 21.88 5.11 -7.65
N LYS A 79 20.72 4.79 -8.24
CA LYS A 79 20.08 5.70 -9.21
C LYS A 79 18.69 6.13 -8.70
N ALA A 80 18.63 7.43 -8.40
CA ALA A 80 17.46 8.29 -8.27
C ALA A 80 16.20 7.64 -7.71
N MET A 81 16.20 7.35 -6.41
CA MET A 81 14.98 7.48 -5.63
C MET A 81 15.28 8.51 -4.56
N GLY A 82 14.70 9.69 -4.71
CA GLY A 82 14.65 10.62 -3.60
C GLY A 82 13.94 9.91 -2.46
N SER A 83 14.71 9.46 -1.47
CA SER A 83 14.23 9.44 -0.09
C SER A 83 13.97 10.90 0.24
N GLN A 84 12.83 11.42 -0.22
CA GLN A 84 12.32 12.67 0.29
C GLN A 84 12.07 12.35 1.76
N ASN A 85 12.92 12.88 2.65
CA ASN A 85 12.56 13.07 4.05
C ASN A 85 11.27 13.90 4.00
N GLN A 86 10.12 13.23 3.98
CA GLN A 86 8.85 13.91 4.11
C GLN A 86 8.85 14.45 5.54
N ASN A 87 9.02 15.76 5.66
CA ASN A 87 8.83 16.44 6.93
C ASN A 87 7.34 16.34 7.27
N ILE A 88 7.00 15.36 8.10
CA ILE A 88 5.66 15.22 8.66
C ILE A 88 5.57 16.16 9.85
N ILE A 89 4.70 17.16 9.75
CA ILE A 89 4.45 18.14 10.82
C ILE A 89 3.17 17.75 11.55
N SER A 90 3.30 17.34 12.81
CA SER A 90 2.14 17.15 13.68
C SER A 90 1.69 18.51 14.24
N ILE A 91 0.38 18.80 14.11
CA ILE A 91 -0.22 20.03 14.61
C ILE A 91 -0.54 19.85 16.08
N ARG A 92 0.17 20.61 16.93
CA ARG A 92 0.06 20.53 18.39
C ARG A 92 -0.40 21.83 19.06
N ASN A 93 -0.43 22.93 18.33
CA ASN A 93 -0.81 24.26 18.84
C ASN A 93 -1.50 25.10 17.75
N SER A 94 -2.08 26.23 18.16
CA SER A 94 -2.78 27.18 17.28
C SER A 94 -1.90 27.72 16.17
N ASN A 95 -0.63 28.05 16.44
CA ASN A 95 0.30 28.59 15.44
C ASN A 95 0.57 27.59 14.29
N HIS A 96 0.71 26.30 14.62
CA HIS A 96 0.85 25.24 13.61
C HIS A 96 -0.42 25.11 12.78
N LEU A 97 -1.59 25.20 13.43
CA LEU A 97 -2.87 25.15 12.74
C LEU A 97 -3.03 26.35 11.79
N ASP A 98 -2.72 27.57 12.22
CA ASP A 98 -2.75 28.76 11.38
C ASP A 98 -1.83 28.61 10.16
N SER A 99 -0.65 28.04 10.37
CA SER A 99 0.30 27.74 9.29
C SER A 99 -0.25 26.72 8.30
N LEU A 100 -0.91 25.66 8.77
CA LEU A 100 -1.62 24.71 7.91
C LEU A 100 -2.71 25.44 7.10
N ILE A 101 -3.62 26.17 7.76
CA ILE A 101 -4.74 26.83 7.09
C ILE A 101 -4.24 27.80 6.02
N ASN A 102 -3.23 28.61 6.33
CA ASN A 102 -2.63 29.53 5.37
C ASN A 102 -2.00 28.80 4.18
N THR A 103 -1.34 27.66 4.43
CA THR A 103 -0.75 26.83 3.38
C THR A 103 -1.82 26.24 2.47
N LEU A 104 -2.92 25.72 3.03
CA LEU A 104 -4.02 25.13 2.27
C LEU A 104 -4.77 26.20 1.45
N ASN A 105 -5.05 27.37 2.04
CA ASN A 105 -5.72 28.47 1.35
C ASN A 105 -4.87 29.08 0.23
N SER A 106 -3.54 29.07 0.38
CA SER A 106 -2.60 29.57 -0.65
C SER A 106 -2.27 28.55 -1.73
N SER A 107 -2.85 27.35 -1.67
CA SER A 107 -2.60 26.27 -2.62
C SER A 107 -3.84 26.07 -3.51
N PRO A 108 -3.65 25.86 -4.83
CA PRO A 108 -4.79 25.70 -5.75
C PRO A 108 -5.59 24.42 -5.43
N ALA A 109 -4.89 23.39 -4.97
CA ALA A 109 -5.47 22.13 -4.53
C ALA A 109 -4.67 21.55 -3.35
N PHE A 110 -5.29 20.67 -2.59
CA PHE A 110 -4.62 19.82 -1.61
C PHE A 110 -5.25 18.42 -1.57
N ALA A 111 -4.44 17.44 -1.23
CA ALA A 111 -4.88 16.09 -0.90
C ALA A 111 -5.06 15.95 0.62
N PHE A 112 -6.01 15.12 1.03
CA PHE A 112 -6.14 14.77 2.44
C PHE A 112 -6.61 13.31 2.61
N ALA A 113 -6.32 12.75 3.78
CA ALA A 113 -6.76 11.43 4.20
C ALA A 113 -7.30 11.48 5.62
N LEU A 114 -8.36 10.72 5.89
CA LEU A 114 -8.95 10.62 7.22
C LEU A 114 -8.25 9.52 8.01
N ASN A 115 -7.97 9.79 9.29
CA ASN A 115 -7.60 8.78 10.26
C ASN A 115 -8.82 8.45 11.10
N GLU A 116 -9.15 7.17 11.20
CA GLU A 116 -10.40 6.72 11.76
C GLU A 116 -10.24 5.46 12.60
N VAL A 117 -11.07 5.34 13.64
CA VAL A 117 -11.12 4.19 14.52
C VAL A 117 -12.52 3.59 14.46
N LYS A 118 -12.59 2.28 14.22
CA LYS A 118 -13.85 1.55 14.23
C LYS A 118 -14.29 1.31 15.67
N ILE A 119 -15.41 1.90 16.07
CA ILE A 119 -15.98 1.74 17.43
C ILE A 119 -16.93 0.53 17.47
N SER A 120 -17.70 0.31 16.41
CA SER A 120 -18.62 -0.83 16.32
C SER A 120 -18.78 -1.31 14.88
N LYS A 121 -19.63 -2.32 14.65
CA LYS A 121 -19.91 -2.83 13.30
C LYS A 121 -20.37 -1.73 12.33
N ASN A 122 -21.11 -0.73 12.84
CA ASN A 122 -21.73 0.33 12.03
C ASN A 122 -21.27 1.74 12.44
N SER A 123 -20.31 1.87 13.34
CA SER A 123 -19.80 3.18 13.77
C SER A 123 -18.29 3.27 13.67
N THR A 124 -17.87 4.37 13.06
CA THR A 124 -16.49 4.79 12.88
C THR A 124 -16.38 6.20 13.42
N GLN A 125 -15.32 6.46 14.17
CA GLN A 125 -14.98 7.79 14.67
C GLN A 125 -13.76 8.33 13.95
N LEU A 126 -13.86 9.59 13.55
CA LEU A 126 -12.73 10.36 13.06
C LEU A 126 -11.81 10.74 14.22
N THR A 127 -10.52 10.44 14.11
CA THR A 127 -9.50 10.73 15.13
C THR A 127 -8.46 11.74 14.65
N GLY A 128 -8.32 11.92 13.33
CA GLY A 128 -7.42 12.91 12.77
C GLY A 128 -7.53 13.03 11.25
N ILE A 129 -6.81 14.00 10.68
CA ILE A 129 -6.74 14.21 9.24
C ILE A 129 -5.30 14.50 8.84
N ALA A 130 -4.82 13.83 7.79
CA ALA A 130 -3.56 14.12 7.15
C ALA A 130 -3.78 15.01 5.92
N PHE A 131 -2.87 15.95 5.65
CA PHE A 131 -2.95 16.90 4.53
C PHE A 131 -1.64 16.96 3.76
N ASP A 132 -1.72 17.12 2.44
CA ASP A 132 -0.57 17.38 1.58
C ASP A 132 -0.94 18.37 0.46
N SER A 133 -0.10 19.39 0.27
CA SER A 133 -0.26 20.43 -0.76
C SER A 133 0.88 20.44 -1.79
N GLY A 134 1.77 19.44 -1.76
CA GLY A 134 2.93 19.32 -2.64
C GLY A 134 4.12 20.23 -2.31
N LYS A 135 3.97 21.20 -1.38
CA LYS A 135 5.02 22.14 -0.95
C LYS A 135 5.91 21.57 0.19
N ASN A 136 6.49 20.40 -0.03
CA ASN A 136 7.52 19.76 0.82
C ASN A 136 7.15 19.48 2.30
N SER A 137 5.87 19.56 2.69
CA SER A 137 5.43 19.20 4.03
C SER A 137 4.08 18.50 3.99
N THR A 138 4.01 17.37 4.70
CA THR A 138 2.79 16.64 4.96
C THR A 138 2.40 16.94 6.40
N TRP A 139 1.13 17.26 6.64
CA TRP A 139 0.65 17.69 7.94
C TRP A 139 -0.28 16.63 8.52
N TYR A 140 -0.22 16.42 9.84
CA TYR A 140 -1.18 15.59 10.55
C TYR A 140 -1.84 16.40 11.65
N LEU A 141 -3.18 16.48 11.60
CA LEU A 141 -4.01 17.12 12.61
C LEU A 141 -4.73 16.05 13.43
N PRO A 142 -4.32 15.78 14.68
CA PRO A 142 -5.17 15.04 15.60
C PRO A 142 -6.43 15.86 15.91
N LEU A 143 -7.58 15.21 15.85
CA LEU A 143 -8.89 15.82 16.16
C LEU A 143 -9.43 15.40 17.51
N THR A 144 -8.87 14.35 18.10
CA THR A 144 -9.25 13.84 19.41
C THR A 144 -8.15 14.05 20.44
N ASP A 145 -8.57 14.34 21.67
CA ASP A 145 -7.69 14.30 22.85
C ASP A 145 -7.39 12.87 23.32
N SER A 146 -6.64 12.74 24.42
CA SER A 146 -6.29 11.47 25.06
C SER A 146 -7.51 10.66 25.51
N SER A 147 -8.65 11.32 25.72
CA SER A 147 -9.92 10.69 26.08
C SER A 147 -10.76 10.31 24.85
N SER A 148 -10.19 10.45 23.65
CA SER A 148 -10.88 10.23 22.36
C SER A 148 -12.05 11.18 22.13
N ILE A 149 -12.07 12.35 22.77
CA ILE A 149 -13.11 13.36 22.58
C ILE A 149 -12.70 14.30 21.46
N ILE A 150 -13.62 14.55 20.53
CA ILE A 150 -13.39 15.43 19.39
C ILE A 150 -13.40 16.89 19.82
N ASN A 151 -12.42 17.65 19.33
CA ASN A 151 -12.36 19.09 19.51
C ASN A 151 -13.25 19.80 18.47
N ASN A 152 -14.39 20.32 18.91
CA ASN A 152 -15.36 21.01 18.05
C ASN A 152 -14.82 22.33 17.48
N GLU A 153 -13.93 23.03 18.18
CA GLU A 153 -13.33 24.28 17.67
C GLU A 153 -12.47 24.00 16.43
N LEU A 154 -11.72 22.88 16.43
CA LEU A 154 -10.96 22.43 15.27
C LEU A 154 -11.88 22.10 14.09
N LEU A 155 -13.02 21.45 14.34
CA LEU A 155 -14.00 21.15 13.30
C LEU A 155 -14.55 22.42 12.63
N GLU A 156 -14.90 23.44 13.41
CA GLU A 156 -15.38 24.72 12.87
C GLU A 156 -14.31 25.41 12.01
N ARG A 157 -13.04 25.37 12.42
CA ARG A 157 -11.94 25.91 11.62
C ARG A 157 -11.73 25.13 10.32
N LEU A 158 -11.80 23.80 10.38
CA LEU A 158 -11.68 22.94 9.21
C LEU A 158 -12.83 23.11 8.23
N LYS A 159 -14.04 23.37 8.73
CA LYS A 159 -15.23 23.61 7.93
C LYS A 159 -15.01 24.73 6.91
N LEU A 160 -14.36 25.83 7.32
CA LEU A 160 -14.04 26.95 6.42
C LEU A 160 -13.22 26.51 5.19
N ILE A 161 -12.31 25.56 5.36
CA ILE A 161 -11.43 25.06 4.29
C ILE A 161 -12.17 24.03 3.43
N PHE A 162 -12.82 23.06 4.07
CA PHE A 162 -13.48 21.96 3.37
C PHE A 162 -14.72 22.42 2.61
N GLU A 163 -15.47 23.40 3.13
CA GLU A 163 -16.66 23.93 2.49
C GLU A 163 -16.37 25.09 1.51
N SER A 164 -15.11 25.52 1.39
CA SER A 164 -14.71 26.50 0.37
C SER A 164 -14.86 25.90 -1.04
N PRO A 165 -15.59 26.56 -1.97
CA PRO A 165 -15.61 26.12 -3.36
C PRO A 165 -14.36 26.52 -4.15
N GLN A 166 -13.51 27.40 -3.63
CA GLN A 166 -12.33 27.91 -4.36
C GLN A 166 -11.16 26.93 -4.33
N THR A 167 -10.91 26.30 -3.18
CA THR A 167 -9.79 25.36 -3.02
C THR A 167 -10.22 23.96 -3.43
N ALA A 168 -9.48 23.37 -4.36
CA ALA A 168 -9.77 22.03 -4.86
C ALA A 168 -9.28 20.94 -3.89
N LYS A 169 -10.09 19.90 -3.70
CA LYS A 169 -9.79 18.75 -2.84
C LYS A 169 -9.50 17.53 -3.70
N LEU A 170 -8.42 16.84 -3.39
CA LEU A 170 -8.01 15.58 -4.02
C LEU A 170 -8.18 14.46 -2.99
N VAL A 171 -8.89 13.40 -3.35
CA VAL A 171 -9.28 12.36 -2.39
C VAL A 171 -9.12 10.95 -2.95
N HIS A 172 -9.28 9.97 -2.07
CA HIS A 172 -9.51 8.58 -2.39
C HIS A 172 -10.83 8.16 -1.74
N ASP A 173 -11.79 7.69 -2.54
CA ASP A 173 -13.13 7.34 -2.06
C ASP A 173 -13.89 8.54 -1.46
N SER A 174 -14.30 9.43 -2.36
CA SER A 174 -15.10 10.62 -2.05
C SER A 174 -16.41 10.29 -1.33
N ASN A 175 -17.02 9.13 -1.59
CA ASN A 175 -18.28 8.74 -0.94
C ASN A 175 -18.07 8.47 0.55
N HIS A 176 -17.07 7.64 0.90
CA HIS A 176 -16.70 7.40 2.30
C HIS A 176 -16.34 8.70 3.02
N ILE A 177 -15.45 9.50 2.41
CA ILE A 177 -14.98 10.75 2.99
C ILE A 177 -16.12 11.75 3.22
N SER A 178 -16.97 11.99 2.22
CA SER A 178 -18.12 12.89 2.36
C SER A 178 -19.10 12.39 3.40
N THR A 179 -19.37 11.08 3.44
CA THR A 179 -20.29 10.48 4.42
C THR A 179 -19.78 10.62 5.85
N LEU A 180 -18.49 10.37 6.08
CA LEU A 180 -17.91 10.49 7.41
C LEU A 180 -17.85 11.95 7.88
N MET A 181 -17.38 12.86 7.02
CA MET A 181 -17.27 14.28 7.35
C MET A 181 -18.64 14.95 7.58
N TYR A 182 -19.68 14.50 6.86
CA TYR A 182 -21.05 14.98 7.07
C TYR A 182 -21.57 14.69 8.49
N LYS A 183 -21.18 13.55 9.10
CA LYS A 183 -21.53 13.23 10.50
C LYS A 183 -20.96 14.23 11.50
N TYR A 184 -19.88 14.92 11.12
CA TYR A 184 -19.23 15.98 11.89
C TYR A 184 -19.66 17.38 11.43
N GLY A 185 -20.73 17.49 10.64
CA GLY A 185 -21.29 18.77 10.22
C GLY A 185 -20.47 19.51 9.15
N ILE A 186 -19.57 18.82 8.45
CA ILE A 186 -18.73 19.37 7.39
C ILE A 186 -19.18 18.85 6.02
N GLN A 187 -19.58 19.76 5.12
CA GLN A 187 -19.97 19.44 3.75
C GLN A 187 -18.85 19.79 2.76
N ILE A 188 -18.03 18.80 2.44
CA ILE A 188 -16.88 19.03 1.55
C ILE A 188 -17.37 19.51 0.17
N LYS A 189 -16.84 20.65 -0.27
CA LYS A 189 -17.07 21.24 -1.60
C LYS A 189 -15.80 21.19 -2.44
N ASN A 190 -16.00 21.20 -3.76
CA ASN A 190 -14.94 21.18 -4.77
C ASN A 190 -13.99 19.97 -4.62
N ILE A 191 -14.56 18.76 -4.50
CA ILE A 191 -13.82 17.53 -4.73
C ILE A 191 -13.55 17.45 -6.24
N SER A 192 -12.33 17.79 -6.62
CA SER A 192 -11.93 17.91 -8.03
C SER A 192 -11.37 16.61 -8.62
N PHE A 193 -10.94 15.70 -7.74
CA PHE A 193 -10.35 14.43 -8.14
C PHE A 193 -10.58 13.36 -7.09
N ASP A 194 -11.01 12.17 -7.55
CA ASP A 194 -11.11 10.96 -6.76
C ASP A 194 -10.30 9.85 -7.44
N SER A 195 -9.23 9.43 -6.79
CA SER A 195 -8.31 8.42 -7.32
C SER A 195 -8.98 7.05 -7.51
N MET A 196 -9.98 6.71 -6.69
CA MET A 196 -10.71 5.45 -6.81
C MET A 196 -11.59 5.44 -8.06
N ILE A 197 -12.32 6.54 -8.30
CA ILE A 197 -13.14 6.71 -9.51
C ILE A 197 -12.25 6.76 -10.76
N ALA A 198 -11.15 7.51 -10.71
CA ALA A 198 -10.20 7.57 -11.83
C ALA A 198 -9.63 6.19 -12.16
N ALA A 199 -9.24 5.40 -11.16
CA ALA A 199 -8.77 4.03 -11.36
C ALA A 199 -9.84 3.14 -12.01
N HIS A 200 -11.09 3.25 -11.56
CA HIS A 200 -12.22 2.51 -12.13
C HIS A 200 -12.45 2.86 -13.61
N LEU A 201 -12.45 4.17 -13.95
CA LEU A 201 -12.61 4.63 -15.33
C LEU A 201 -11.45 4.18 -16.24
N CYS A 202 -10.25 4.02 -15.68
CA CYS A 202 -9.09 3.45 -16.38
C CYS A 202 -9.13 1.91 -16.49
N GLY A 203 -10.22 1.25 -16.07
CA GLY A 203 -10.39 -0.21 -16.17
C GLY A 203 -9.55 -1.02 -15.18
N LYS A 204 -9.06 -0.41 -14.10
CA LYS A 204 -8.31 -1.15 -13.08
C LYS A 204 -9.23 -2.06 -12.27
N LYS A 205 -8.79 -3.30 -12.06
CA LYS A 205 -9.52 -4.30 -11.26
C LYS A 205 -9.48 -3.99 -9.76
N THR A 206 -8.32 -3.57 -9.27
CA THR A 206 -8.12 -3.13 -7.90
C THR A 206 -8.05 -1.60 -7.87
N THR A 207 -8.81 -1.01 -6.96
CA THR A 207 -8.93 0.44 -6.83
C THR A 207 -8.61 0.92 -5.43
N ASP A 208 -8.11 0.06 -4.55
CA ASP A 208 -7.61 0.45 -3.23
C ASP A 208 -6.31 1.25 -3.35
N LEU A 209 -6.11 2.20 -2.43
CA LEU A 209 -5.01 3.15 -2.52
C LEU A 209 -3.62 2.48 -2.47
N GLU A 210 -3.47 1.38 -1.74
CA GLU A 210 -2.20 0.65 -1.65
C GLU A 210 -1.83 0.02 -3.01
N SER A 211 -2.77 -0.71 -3.63
CA SER A 211 -2.58 -1.27 -4.97
C SER A 211 -2.30 -0.20 -6.01
N LEU A 212 -3.00 0.94 -5.94
CA LEU A 212 -2.77 2.07 -6.85
C LEU A 212 -1.39 2.71 -6.62
N SER A 213 -0.95 2.86 -5.37
CA SER A 213 0.39 3.36 -5.04
C SER A 213 1.48 2.47 -5.62
N ILE A 214 1.35 1.15 -5.49
CA ILE A 214 2.30 0.21 -6.07
C ILE A 214 2.28 0.30 -7.60
N ALA A 215 1.10 0.28 -8.21
CA ALA A 215 0.95 0.25 -9.66
C ALA A 215 1.46 1.52 -10.35
N TYR A 216 1.21 2.70 -9.78
CA TYR A 216 1.56 3.98 -10.42
C TYR A 216 2.84 4.61 -9.87
N LEU A 217 3.22 4.32 -8.62
CA LEU A 217 4.35 4.98 -7.95
C LEU A 217 5.47 4.01 -7.56
N SER A 218 5.30 2.70 -7.73
CA SER A 218 6.23 1.67 -7.25
C SER A 218 6.57 1.83 -5.77
N LYS A 219 5.59 2.26 -4.96
CA LYS A 219 5.72 2.48 -3.52
C LYS A 219 4.72 1.65 -2.74
N GLU A 220 5.23 0.85 -1.82
CA GLU A 220 4.42 0.18 -0.79
C GLU A 220 4.11 1.15 0.34
N PHE A 221 2.96 0.98 0.99
CA PHE A 221 2.70 1.64 2.26
C PHE A 221 3.51 0.93 3.34
N ASN A 222 4.45 1.66 3.95
CA ASN A 222 5.05 1.22 5.20
C ASN A 222 4.01 1.46 6.30
N ILE A 223 3.11 0.50 6.52
CA ILE A 223 2.20 0.47 7.66
C ILE A 223 3.00 0.11 8.92
N THR A 224 4.05 0.86 9.21
CA THR A 224 4.43 1.07 10.60
C THR A 224 3.40 2.07 11.12
N ASN A 225 2.79 1.79 12.26
CA ASN A 225 1.89 2.70 12.99
C ASN A 225 2.32 4.16 12.81
N PRO A 226 1.37 5.15 12.82
CA PRO A 226 1.75 6.56 12.87
C PRO A 226 2.90 6.71 13.88
N PRO A 227 4.02 7.38 13.52
CA PRO A 227 5.23 7.39 14.33
C PRO A 227 4.84 7.52 15.80
N GLN A 228 5.29 6.60 16.67
CA GLN A 228 4.82 6.62 18.07
C GLN A 228 5.10 7.96 18.76
N ASP A 229 6.09 8.70 18.24
CA ASP A 229 6.42 10.08 18.61
C ASP A 229 5.29 11.10 18.34
N ILE A 230 4.32 10.78 17.47
CA ILE A 230 3.14 11.60 17.16
C ILE A 230 1.97 11.31 18.09
N LEU A 231 1.87 10.08 18.63
CA LEU A 231 0.76 9.65 19.50
C LEU A 231 1.04 9.87 20.99
N ASN A 232 2.29 9.81 21.44
CA ASN A 232 2.63 9.74 22.87
C ASN A 232 2.87 11.09 23.59
N ASP A 233 2.63 12.22 22.94
CA ASP A 233 2.98 13.52 23.53
C ASP A 233 1.82 14.51 23.39
N GLN A 234 0.75 14.22 24.15
CA GLN A 234 -0.45 15.04 24.26
C GLN A 234 -0.46 15.81 25.60
N SER A 235 0.29 16.91 25.68
CA SER A 235 0.03 17.95 26.66
C SER A 235 -0.62 19.15 25.96
N LEU A 236 -1.93 19.05 25.73
CA LEU A 236 -2.78 20.23 25.61
C LEU A 236 -3.21 20.63 27.03
N SER A 237 -2.25 21.15 27.77
CA SER A 237 -2.47 21.92 28.99
C SER A 237 -1.54 23.11 28.89
N ASP A 238 -2.07 24.21 28.35
CA ASP A 238 -1.96 25.58 28.87
C ASP A 238 -2.80 26.53 28.00
#